data_AF-A0AAV0XVU3-F1
#
_entry.id   AF-A0AAV0XVU3-F1
#
_cell.length_a   1.000
_cell.length_b   1.000
_cell.length_c   1.000
_cell.angle_alpha   90.00
_cell.angle_beta   90.00
_cell.angle_gamma   90.00
#
_symmetry.space_group_name_H-M   'P 1'
#
loop_
_entity.id
_entity.type
_entity.pdbx_description
1 polymer ?
#
loop_
_entity_poly.entity_id
_entity_poly.type
_entity_poly.pdbx_seq_one_letter_code
_entity_poly.pdbx_strand_id
1 'polypeptide(L)'
;MDNHNSILMCESDSTKKTLPEKNKKIQDTELVLTWFNMLLKEPSHYCRKYSNKIYVESTFLSVSEMFKDFSRWVKEELSKEVSRDTLFRRALKNENIYIYKPR
;
A
#
# COMPACT_ATOMS: atom_id res chain seq x y z
N MET A 1 10.32 42.15 -47.38
CA MET A 1 11.48 41.47 -46.77
C MET A 1 11.02 40.95 -45.44
N ASP A 2 10.71 39.67 -45.48
CA ASP A 2 10.22 38.84 -44.40
C ASP A 2 11.24 38.75 -43.27
N ASN A 3 10.78 38.85 -42.02
CA ASN A 3 11.44 38.12 -40.95
C ASN A 3 10.42 37.68 -39.90
N HIS A 4 9.78 36.56 -40.19
CA HIS A 4 9.08 35.73 -39.22
C HIS A 4 10.12 35.14 -38.26
N ASN A 5 10.22 35.64 -37.04
CA ASN A 5 10.81 34.88 -35.94
C ASN A 5 9.70 34.37 -35.03
N SER A 6 9.25 33.17 -35.37
CA SER A 6 8.50 32.25 -34.51
C SER A 6 9.42 31.85 -33.36
N ILE A 7 9.11 32.28 -32.13
CA ILE A 7 9.68 31.66 -30.92
C ILE A 7 8.55 30.90 -30.24
N LEU A 8 8.69 29.58 -30.39
CA LEU A 8 7.99 28.49 -29.73
C LEU A 8 7.60 28.77 -28.26
N MET A 9 6.36 28.39 -27.97
CA MET A 9 5.90 27.92 -26.65
C MET A 9 6.70 26.69 -26.16
N CYS A 10 6.59 26.41 -24.86
CA CYS A 10 7.15 25.31 -24.03
C CYS A 10 8.31 25.79 -23.13
N GLU A 11 8.32 25.58 -21.82
CA GLU A 11 7.76 24.46 -21.04
C GLU A 11 7.45 24.89 -19.60
N SER A 12 6.40 24.29 -19.06
CA SER A 12 5.91 24.47 -17.69
C SER A 12 6.93 23.97 -16.67
N ASP A 13 7.47 24.87 -15.86
CA ASP A 13 8.19 24.52 -14.63
C ASP A 13 7.22 23.84 -13.65
N SER A 14 7.12 22.51 -13.78
CA SER A 14 6.52 21.64 -12.78
C SER A 14 7.36 21.71 -11.52
N THR A 15 6.99 22.64 -10.64
CA THR A 15 7.46 22.69 -9.26
C THR A 15 7.06 21.39 -8.56
N LYS A 16 7.98 20.42 -8.58
CA LYS A 16 7.92 19.21 -7.74
C LYS A 16 8.08 19.64 -6.29
N LYS A 17 7.00 20.14 -5.66
CA LYS A 17 6.93 20.36 -4.23
C LYS A 17 7.03 19.00 -3.55
N THR A 18 8.24 18.65 -3.10
CA THR A 18 8.48 17.47 -2.28
C THR A 18 7.72 17.66 -0.97
N LEU A 19 6.61 16.94 -0.79
CA LEU A 19 5.87 16.96 0.47
C LEU A 19 6.79 16.48 1.61
N PRO A 20 6.69 17.06 2.81
CA PRO A 20 7.53 16.67 3.94
C PRO A 20 7.31 15.19 4.29
N GLU A 21 8.43 14.48 4.40
CA GLU A 21 8.52 13.01 4.50
C GLU A 21 7.70 12.39 5.66
N LYS A 22 7.41 13.19 6.70
CA LYS A 22 6.59 12.79 7.86
C LYS A 22 5.11 12.57 7.49
N ASN A 23 4.55 13.42 6.64
CA ASN A 23 3.14 13.30 6.21
C ASN A 23 2.94 12.09 5.29
N LYS A 24 3.94 11.77 4.47
CA LYS A 24 3.90 10.60 3.57
C LYS A 24 3.82 9.28 4.34
N LYS A 25 4.58 9.12 5.44
CA LYS A 25 4.55 7.91 6.28
C LYS A 25 3.20 7.68 6.97
N ILE A 26 2.54 8.74 7.43
CA ILE A 26 1.22 8.64 8.09
C ILE A 26 0.17 8.19 7.06
N GLN A 27 0.16 8.83 5.89
CA GLN A 27 -0.73 8.46 4.78
C GLN A 27 -0.51 7.01 4.31
N ASP A 28 0.75 6.59 4.14
CA ASP A 28 1.07 5.22 3.74
C ASP A 28 0.57 4.18 4.78
N THR A 29 0.52 4.54 6.07
CA THR A 29 0.03 3.65 7.13
C THR A 29 -1.48 3.52 7.12
N GLU A 30 -2.20 4.63 6.97
CA GLU A 30 -3.66 4.64 6.84
C GLU A 30 -4.14 3.83 5.63
N LEU A 31 -3.42 3.92 4.51
CA LEU A 31 -3.70 3.12 3.32
C LEU A 31 -3.57 1.61 3.58
N VAL A 32 -2.52 1.19 4.29
CA VAL A 32 -2.32 -0.23 4.64
C VAL A 32 -3.44 -0.73 5.55
N LEU A 33 -3.83 0.06 6.56
CA LEU A 33 -4.92 -0.30 7.47
C LEU A 33 -6.27 -0.37 6.75
N THR A 34 -6.53 0.57 5.84
CA THR A 34 -7.73 0.57 5.00
C THR A 34 -7.77 -0.71 4.15
N TRP A 35 -6.64 -1.08 3.55
CA TRP A 35 -6.53 -2.31 2.78
C TRP A 35 -6.77 -3.56 3.62
N PHE A 36 -6.19 -3.65 4.81
CA PHE A 36 -6.46 -4.77 5.73
C PHE A 36 -7.92 -4.87 6.16
N ASN A 37 -8.63 -3.76 6.25
CA ASN A 37 -10.06 -3.77 6.60
C ASN A 37 -10.95 -4.26 5.45
N MET A 38 -10.49 -4.19 4.21
CA MET A 38 -11.21 -4.75 3.05
C MET A 38 -10.98 -6.25 2.88
N LEU A 39 -9.92 -6.80 3.47
CA LEU A 39 -9.68 -8.24 3.43
C LEU A 39 -10.76 -8.98 4.22
N LEU A 40 -11.24 -10.09 3.67
CA LEU A 40 -12.09 -11.03 4.39
C LEU A 40 -11.30 -11.58 5.58
N LYS A 41 -11.77 -11.25 6.79
CA LYS A 41 -11.18 -11.69 8.05
C LYS A 41 -11.88 -12.98 8.44
N GLU A 42 -11.17 -14.09 8.38
CA GLU A 42 -11.68 -15.35 8.92
C GLU A 42 -11.50 -15.30 10.45
N PRO A 43 -12.58 -15.51 11.24
CA PRO A 43 -12.43 -15.67 12.67
C PRO A 43 -11.48 -16.82 12.93
N SER A 44 -10.56 -16.65 13.90
CA SER A 44 -9.60 -17.66 14.33
C SER A 44 -10.24 -19.06 14.37
N HIS A 45 -10.01 -19.86 13.33
CA HIS A 45 -10.62 -21.18 13.18
C HIS A 45 -10.11 -22.18 14.23
N TYR A 46 -9.08 -21.78 14.98
CA TYR A 46 -8.60 -22.51 16.14
C TYR A 46 -9.28 -21.99 17.41
N CYS A 47 -9.83 -22.93 18.19
CA CYS A 47 -10.34 -22.75 19.55
C CYS A 47 -9.26 -22.32 20.58
N ARG A 48 -8.25 -21.52 20.17
CA ARG A 48 -7.25 -20.94 21.06
C ARG A 48 -7.84 -19.69 21.71
N LYS A 49 -8.43 -19.90 22.89
CA LYS A 49 -9.11 -18.94 23.77
C LYS A 49 -8.33 -17.63 24.10
N TYR A 50 -7.04 -17.53 23.74
CA TYR A 50 -6.16 -16.41 24.11
C TYR A 50 -5.37 -15.79 22.94
N SER A 51 -5.76 -16.08 21.69
CA SER A 51 -5.05 -15.57 20.50
C SER A 51 -5.88 -14.54 19.76
N ASN A 52 -5.56 -13.25 19.91
CA ASN A 52 -6.16 -12.14 19.13
C ASN A 52 -5.64 -12.09 17.68
N LYS A 53 -5.29 -13.24 17.08
CA LYS A 53 -4.73 -13.30 15.74
C LYS A 53 -5.85 -13.20 14.72
N ILE A 54 -5.70 -12.27 13.79
CA ILE A 54 -6.60 -12.14 12.64
C ILE A 54 -5.94 -12.92 11.51
N TYR A 55 -6.62 -13.96 11.03
CA TYR A 55 -6.15 -14.68 9.85
C TYR A 55 -6.81 -14.06 8.63
N VAL A 56 -6.00 -13.70 7.65
CA VAL A 56 -6.49 -13.40 6.30
C VAL A 56 -6.64 -14.70 5.53
N GLU A 57 -7.55 -14.67 4.56
CA GLU A 57 -7.87 -15.80 3.69
C GLU A 57 -6.61 -16.53 3.17
N SER A 58 -6.71 -17.85 3.00
CA SER A 58 -5.57 -18.73 2.66
C SER A 58 -5.02 -18.55 1.25
N THR A 59 -5.54 -17.57 0.50
CA THR A 59 -5.16 -17.27 -0.88
C THR A 59 -3.74 -16.71 -0.98
N PHE A 60 -3.24 -16.05 0.06
CA PHE A 60 -1.86 -15.57 0.10
C PHE A 60 -0.90 -16.70 0.49
N LEU A 61 0.12 -16.99 -0.32
CA LEU A 61 1.16 -17.99 0.01
C LEU A 61 2.28 -17.37 0.86
N SER A 62 2.46 -16.05 0.75
CA SER A 62 3.52 -15.32 1.45
C SER A 62 3.16 -13.85 1.71
N VAL A 63 3.82 -13.25 2.71
CA VAL A 63 3.69 -11.81 3.01
C VAL A 63 4.11 -10.96 1.81
N SER A 64 5.10 -11.42 1.04
CA SER A 64 5.56 -10.72 -0.16
C SER A 64 4.51 -10.70 -1.26
N GLU A 65 3.74 -11.78 -1.42
CA GLU A 65 2.62 -11.85 -2.36
C GLU A 65 1.47 -10.94 -1.90
N MET A 66 1.14 -10.98 -0.62
CA MET A 66 0.17 -10.08 0.01
C MET A 66 0.56 -8.61 -0.20
N PHE A 67 1.85 -8.27 -0.12
CA PHE A 67 2.35 -6.92 -0.43
C PHE A 67 2.26 -6.57 -1.92
N LYS A 68 2.44 -7.53 -2.84
CA LYS A 68 2.25 -7.30 -4.27
C LYS A 68 0.80 -6.95 -4.59
N ASP A 69 -0.14 -7.66 -3.98
CA ASP A 69 -1.57 -7.41 -4.15
C ASP A 69 -1.98 -6.06 -3.57
N PHE A 70 -1.47 -5.71 -2.38
CA PHE A 70 -1.63 -4.36 -1.83
C PHE A 70 -1.04 -3.29 -2.76
N SER A 71 0.18 -3.49 -3.27
CA SER A 71 0.84 -2.53 -4.17
C SER A 71 0.09 -2.36 -5.48
N ARG A 72 -0.48 -3.46 -6.02
CA ARG A 72 -1.35 -3.45 -7.19
C ARG A 72 -2.63 -2.66 -6.91
N TRP A 73 -3.30 -2.93 -5.79
CA TRP A 73 -4.50 -2.20 -5.38
C TRP A 73 -4.25 -0.69 -5.23
N VAL A 74 -3.15 -0.28 -4.59
CA VAL A 74 -2.81 1.16 -4.49
C VAL A 74 -2.53 1.78 -5.86
N LYS A 75 -1.91 1.03 -6.77
CA LYS A 75 -1.66 1.51 -8.12
C LYS A 75 -2.95 1.67 -8.92
N GLU A 76 -3.87 0.72 -8.80
CA GLU A 76 -5.13 0.71 -9.54
C GLU A 76 -6.11 1.76 -9.00
N GLU A 77 -6.33 1.81 -7.69
CA GLU A 77 -7.35 2.70 -7.11
C GLU A 77 -6.87 4.14 -6.88
N LEU A 78 -5.58 4.31 -6.58
CA LEU A 78 -5.05 5.62 -6.19
C LEU A 78 -4.07 6.18 -7.22
N SER A 79 -3.73 5.43 -8.27
CA SER A 79 -2.69 5.81 -9.24
C SER A 79 -1.37 6.19 -8.55
N LYS A 80 -1.07 5.53 -7.42
CA LYS A 80 0.12 5.76 -6.58
C LYS A 80 1.02 4.54 -6.56
N GLU A 81 2.31 4.76 -6.35
CA GLU A 81 3.27 3.69 -6.10
C GLU A 81 3.66 3.63 -4.62
N VAL A 82 3.64 2.42 -4.07
CA VAL A 82 4.13 2.17 -2.71
C VAL A 82 5.56 1.68 -2.79
N SER A 83 6.48 2.46 -2.23
CA SER A 83 7.92 2.18 -2.32
C SER A 83 8.42 1.22 -1.23
N ARG A 84 7.69 1.00 -0.12
CA ARG A 84 8.26 0.41 1.10
C ARG A 84 7.43 -0.73 1.70
N ASP A 85 7.87 -1.96 1.43
CA ASP A 85 7.40 -3.21 2.07
C ASP A 85 7.57 -3.20 3.61
N THR A 86 8.59 -2.49 4.12
CA THR A 86 8.85 -2.40 5.57
C THR A 86 7.67 -1.83 6.36
N LEU A 87 6.93 -0.88 5.78
CA LEU A 87 5.79 -0.26 6.45
C LEU A 87 4.62 -1.24 6.52
N PHE A 88 4.37 -1.94 5.41
CA PHE A 88 3.37 -3.00 5.32
C PHE A 88 3.62 -4.13 6.32
N ARG A 89 4.85 -4.65 6.40
CA ARG A 89 5.22 -5.69 7.36
C ARG A 89 5.09 -5.23 8.81
N ARG A 90 5.36 -3.95 9.10
CA ARG A 90 5.18 -3.39 10.44
C ARG A 90 3.70 -3.32 10.80
N ALA A 91 2.85 -2.88 9.88
CA ALA A 91 1.42 -2.83 10.07
C ALA A 91 0.82 -4.24 10.29
N LEU A 92 1.26 -5.26 9.53
CA LEU A 92 0.86 -6.66 9.76
C LEU A 92 1.14 -7.12 11.20
N LYS A 93 2.32 -6.80 11.72
CA LYS A 93 2.70 -7.16 13.10
C LYS A 93 1.86 -6.41 14.13
N ASN A 94 1.61 -5.12 13.92
CA ASN A 94 0.83 -4.29 14.83
C ASN A 94 -0.64 -4.73 14.90
N GLU A 95 -1.25 -5.00 13.74
CA GLU A 95 -2.63 -5.48 13.64
C GLU A 95 -2.77 -6.98 13.93
N ASN A 96 -1.66 -7.67 14.22
CA ASN A 96 -1.61 -9.09 14.53
C ASN A 96 -2.27 -9.96 13.43
N ILE A 97 -2.03 -9.59 12.17
CA ILE A 97 -2.55 -10.25 10.97
C ILE A 97 -1.56 -11.32 10.51
N TYR A 98 -2.07 -12.52 10.24
CA TYR A 98 -1.28 -13.66 9.76
C TYR A 98 -1.93 -14.30 8.55
N ILE A 99 -1.08 -14.80 7.65
CA ILE A 99 -1.49 -15.67 6.56
C ILE A 99 -1.70 -17.07 7.13
N TYR A 100 -2.87 -17.64 6.89
CA TYR A 100 -3.13 -19.03 7.26
C TYR A 100 -2.30 -19.98 6.40
N LYS A 101 -1.60 -20.92 7.03
CA LYS A 101 -0.83 -21.98 6.36
C LYS A 101 -1.29 -23.32 6.90
N PRO A 102 -2.11 -24.09 6.15
CA PRO A 102 -2.43 -25.46 6.54
C PRO A 102 -1.15 -26.29 6.55
N ARG A 103 -1.05 -27.21 7.52
CA ARG A 103 0.06 -28.17 7.62
C ARG A 103 -0.13 -29.34 6.65
#